data_AF-A0A938ZPE6-F1
#
_entry.id   AF-A0A938ZPE6-F1
#
_cell.length_a   1.000
_cell.length_b   1.000
_cell.length_c   1.000
_cell.angle_alpha   90.00
_cell.angle_beta   90.00
_cell.angle_gamma   90.00
#
_symmetry.space_group_name_H-M   'P 1'
#
loop_
_entity.id
_entity.type
_entity.pdbx_description
1 polymer ?
#
loop_
_entity_poly.entity_id
_entity_poly.type
_entity_poly.pdbx_seq_one_letter_code
_entity_poly.pdbx_strand_id
1 'polypeptide(L)'
;MNNSVLIALTLTASIALSPVSIAGNVQGSTHTIKMSSFNLNSQKWQNRVLLIFAPSVDNHNYQQQMQVFNQRQNDFKDRDLVLVKVLATDKSYANGQLIDESSAANLRNRFGVDRENFRVILIGKDGGVKRQETIPVKATAIFEQIDAMPMRQQEMQER
;
A
#
# COMPACT_ATOMS: atom_id res chain seq x y z
N MET A 1 -1.14 47.23 -51.60
CA MET A 1 -1.33 47.02 -53.05
C MET A 1 0.05 46.99 -53.68
N ASN A 2 0.62 45.80 -53.81
CA ASN A 2 1.96 45.60 -54.35
C ASN A 2 1.89 44.31 -55.19
N ASN A 3 2.39 44.40 -56.41
CA ASN A 3 1.96 43.63 -57.57
C ASN A 3 2.95 42.51 -57.94
N SER A 4 2.43 41.56 -58.75
CA SER A 4 3.06 40.82 -59.85
C SER A 4 4.34 39.99 -59.59
N VAL A 5 4.25 38.65 -59.60
CA VAL A 5 4.38 37.72 -60.75
C VAL A 5 5.81 37.62 -61.30
N LEU A 6 6.47 36.45 -61.14
CA LEU A 6 7.21 35.79 -62.22
C LEU A 6 7.46 34.28 -61.97
N ILE A 7 6.77 33.48 -62.78
CA ILE A 7 7.11 32.19 -63.44
C ILE A 7 8.54 31.63 -63.25
N ALA A 8 8.65 30.37 -62.81
CA ALA A 8 9.71 29.42 -63.21
C ALA A 8 9.22 27.98 -62.93
N LEU A 9 8.84 27.24 -63.96
CA LEU A 9 9.64 26.23 -64.66
C LEU A 9 9.69 24.88 -63.93
N THR A 10 8.98 23.93 -64.52
CA THR A 10 8.85 22.52 -64.17
C THR A 10 10.19 21.77 -64.26
N LEU A 11 10.54 21.01 -63.23
CA LEU A 11 11.41 19.85 -63.38
C LEU A 11 10.93 18.71 -62.47
N THR A 12 10.51 17.62 -63.11
CA THR A 12 10.14 16.36 -62.51
C THR A 12 11.35 15.66 -61.92
N ALA A 13 11.28 15.29 -60.64
CA ALA A 13 12.09 14.22 -60.09
C ALA A 13 11.21 13.40 -59.14
N SER A 14 10.65 12.32 -59.65
CA SER A 14 9.97 11.30 -58.85
C SER A 14 11.01 10.60 -57.97
N ILE A 15 11.19 11.09 -56.75
CA ILE A 15 11.89 10.35 -55.71
C ILE A 15 10.84 9.52 -54.99
N ALA A 16 10.84 8.21 -55.24
CA ALA A 16 10.06 7.26 -54.46
C ALA A 16 10.58 7.29 -53.01
N LEU A 17 9.85 7.97 -52.13
CA LEU A 17 10.07 7.90 -50.70
C LEU A 17 9.50 6.57 -50.20
N SER A 18 10.36 5.56 -50.09
CA SER A 18 10.07 4.40 -49.24
C SER A 18 9.82 4.94 -47.81
N PRO A 19 8.72 4.59 -47.13
CA PRO A 19 8.60 4.91 -45.72
C PRO A 19 9.66 4.08 -44.97
N VAL A 20 10.73 4.74 -44.54
CA VAL A 20 11.58 4.22 -43.47
C VAL A 20 10.72 4.22 -42.21
N SER A 21 10.22 3.05 -41.85
CA SER A 21 9.66 2.79 -40.53
C SER A 21 10.77 2.95 -39.51
N ILE A 22 10.89 4.15 -38.92
CA ILE A 22 11.64 4.33 -37.69
C ILE A 22 10.78 3.67 -36.61
N ALA A 23 10.99 2.36 -36.42
CA ALA A 23 10.60 1.66 -35.21
C ALA A 23 11.47 2.23 -34.08
N GLY A 24 11.09 3.40 -33.57
CA GLY A 24 11.55 3.89 -32.30
C GLY A 24 11.02 2.94 -31.24
N ASN A 25 11.84 1.95 -30.85
CA ASN A 25 11.65 1.24 -29.61
C ASN A 25 11.76 2.26 -28.47
N VAL A 26 10.64 2.90 -28.15
CA VAL A 26 10.42 3.41 -26.81
C VAL A 26 10.23 2.16 -25.96
N GLN A 27 11.35 1.58 -25.52
CA GLN A 27 11.39 0.66 -24.41
C GLN A 27 11.03 1.50 -23.17
N GLY A 28 9.75 1.86 -23.06
CA GLY A 28 9.18 2.37 -21.83
C GLY A 28 9.26 1.21 -20.86
N SER A 29 10.28 1.22 -20.02
CA SER A 29 10.37 0.36 -18.85
C SER A 29 9.21 0.73 -17.92
N THR A 30 8.01 0.26 -18.23
CA THR A 30 6.93 0.18 -17.24
C THR A 30 7.43 -0.79 -16.19
N HIS A 31 8.08 -0.26 -15.15
CA HIS A 31 8.20 -0.96 -13.88
C HIS A 31 6.77 -1.25 -13.42
N THR A 32 6.25 -2.40 -13.81
CA THR A 32 5.01 -2.94 -13.26
C THR A 32 5.22 -2.99 -11.76
N ILE A 33 4.61 -2.06 -11.03
CA ILE A 33 4.66 -2.09 -9.56
C ILE A 33 4.00 -3.41 -9.17
N LYS A 34 4.81 -4.35 -8.69
CA LYS A 34 4.36 -5.69 -8.31
C LYS A 34 3.45 -5.54 -7.08
N MET A 35 2.14 -5.51 -7.33
CA MET A 35 1.14 -5.61 -6.26
C MET A 35 1.10 -7.04 -5.75
N SER A 36 1.06 -7.21 -4.43
CA SER A 36 0.89 -8.53 -3.83
C SER A 36 -0.51 -8.74 -3.28
N SER A 37 -1.01 -9.97 -3.45
CA SER A 37 -2.15 -10.43 -2.69
C SER A 37 -1.80 -10.56 -1.21
N PHE A 38 -2.57 -9.89 -0.35
CA PHE A 38 -2.46 -10.01 1.10
C PHE A 38 -3.61 -10.83 1.65
N ASN A 39 -3.28 -11.82 2.49
CA ASN A 39 -4.24 -12.71 3.11
C ASN A 39 -3.93 -12.87 4.59
N LEU A 40 -4.89 -12.57 5.46
CA LEU A 40 -4.73 -12.75 6.91
C LEU A 40 -4.45 -14.21 7.31
N ASN A 41 -4.97 -15.18 6.57
CA ASN A 41 -4.76 -16.59 6.89
C ASN A 41 -3.30 -17.00 6.70
N SER A 42 -2.55 -16.37 5.78
CA SER A 42 -1.11 -16.64 5.63
C SER A 42 -0.27 -16.07 6.76
N GLN A 43 -0.85 -15.19 7.59
CA GLN A 43 -0.18 -14.60 8.76
C GLN A 43 -0.39 -15.43 10.03
N LYS A 44 -1.39 -16.33 10.06
CA LYS A 44 -1.68 -17.15 11.24
C LYS A 44 -0.45 -17.95 11.65
N TRP A 45 -0.28 -18.08 12.95
CA TRP A 45 0.81 -18.78 13.65
C TRP A 45 2.21 -18.20 13.40
N GLN A 46 2.37 -17.27 12.46
CA GLN A 46 3.64 -16.64 12.10
C GLN A 46 3.72 -15.21 12.61
N ASN A 47 2.71 -14.39 12.29
CA ASN A 47 2.72 -12.96 12.53
C ASN A 47 1.46 -12.50 13.27
N ARG A 48 1.65 -11.50 14.13
CA ARG A 48 0.56 -10.66 14.61
C ARG A 48 0.28 -9.61 13.54
N VAL A 49 -0.97 -9.20 13.37
CA VAL A 49 -1.34 -8.22 12.34
C VAL A 49 -1.97 -7.00 13.00
N LEU A 50 -1.43 -5.83 12.72
CA LEU A 50 -2.00 -4.55 13.11
C LEU A 50 -2.59 -3.86 11.88
N LEU A 51 -3.93 -3.86 11.77
CA LEU A 51 -4.66 -3.21 10.70
C LEU A 51 -4.98 -1.77 11.08
N ILE A 52 -4.66 -0.84 10.20
CA ILE A 52 -5.04 0.57 10.31
C ILE A 52 -5.89 0.92 9.09
N PHE A 53 -7.18 1.13 9.31
CA PHE A 53 -8.13 1.58 8.31
C PHE A 53 -8.25 3.09 8.36
N ALA A 54 -8.34 3.74 7.21
CA ALA A 54 -8.66 5.17 7.11
C ALA A 54 -9.27 5.52 5.73
N PRO A 55 -9.92 6.70 5.61
CA PRO A 55 -10.33 7.22 4.31
C PRO A 55 -9.14 7.47 3.38
N SER A 56 -8.16 8.24 3.86
CA SER A 56 -7.00 8.67 3.10
C SER A 56 -5.76 8.85 3.98
N VAL A 57 -4.61 9.10 3.36
CA VAL A 57 -3.37 9.49 4.06
C VAL A 57 -3.47 10.83 4.79
N ASP A 58 -4.41 11.68 4.40
CA ASP A 58 -4.65 13.01 4.98
C ASP A 58 -5.59 12.98 6.18
N ASN A 59 -6.18 11.82 6.50
CA ASN A 59 -7.03 11.67 7.67
C ASN A 59 -6.23 11.94 8.96
N HIS A 60 -6.72 12.84 9.80
CA HIS A 60 -6.05 13.26 11.04
C HIS A 60 -5.71 12.07 11.98
N ASN A 61 -6.67 11.16 12.20
CA ASN A 61 -6.44 9.99 13.06
C ASN A 61 -5.40 9.05 12.47
N TYR A 62 -5.39 8.87 11.14
CA TYR A 62 -4.38 8.10 10.46
C TYR A 62 -2.98 8.70 10.64
N GLN A 63 -2.82 10.01 10.43
CA GLN A 63 -1.54 10.69 10.63
C GLN A 63 -1.03 10.56 12.07
N GLN A 64 -1.89 10.80 13.05
CA GLN A 64 -1.57 10.61 14.48
C GLN A 64 -1.16 9.15 14.77
N GLN A 65 -1.89 8.18 14.22
CA GLN A 65 -1.59 6.77 14.41
C GLN A 65 -0.25 6.36 13.76
N MET A 66 0.11 6.93 12.62
CA MET A 66 1.41 6.67 11.99
C MET A 66 2.55 7.31 12.79
N GLN A 67 2.35 8.52 13.32
CA GLN A 67 3.34 9.21 14.14
C GLN A 67 3.76 8.42 15.38
N VAL A 68 2.82 7.75 16.07
CA VAL A 68 3.16 6.96 17.27
C VAL A 68 4.03 5.73 16.96
N PHE A 69 4.12 5.31 15.70
CA PHE A 69 4.97 4.18 15.25
C PHE A 69 6.33 4.62 14.70
N ASN A 70 6.61 5.92 14.64
CA ASN A 70 7.91 6.42 14.20
C ASN A 70 9.03 5.84 15.08
N GLN A 71 10.10 5.37 14.45
CA GLN A 71 11.29 4.81 15.11
C GLN A 71 11.04 3.56 15.98
N ARG A 72 9.92 2.84 15.75
CA ARG A 72 9.56 1.62 16.50
C ARG A 72 9.71 0.32 15.71
N GLN A 73 10.55 0.31 14.68
CA GLN A 73 10.71 -0.85 13.80
C GLN A 73 11.18 -2.09 14.58
N ASN A 74 12.06 -1.91 15.58
CA ASN A 74 12.52 -2.99 16.45
C ASN A 74 11.37 -3.55 17.31
N ASP A 75 10.53 -2.67 17.90
CA ASP A 75 9.38 -3.11 18.69
C ASP A 75 8.41 -3.98 17.89
N PHE A 76 8.21 -3.64 16.60
CA PHE A 76 7.38 -4.42 15.67
C PHE A 76 8.05 -5.76 15.35
N LYS A 77 9.34 -5.75 15.02
CA LYS A 77 10.10 -6.95 14.69
C LYS A 77 10.15 -7.94 15.85
N ASP A 78 10.42 -7.48 17.07
CA ASP A 78 10.56 -8.33 18.25
C ASP A 78 9.29 -9.11 18.59
N ARG A 79 8.15 -8.59 18.14
CA ARG A 79 6.79 -9.10 18.37
C ARG A 79 6.16 -9.71 17.12
N ASP A 80 6.93 -9.93 16.04
CA ASP A 80 6.44 -10.45 14.76
C ASP A 80 5.19 -9.71 14.28
N LEU A 81 5.18 -8.37 14.40
CA LEU A 81 4.03 -7.52 14.15
C LEU A 81 4.08 -6.96 12.72
N VAL A 82 3.09 -7.31 11.91
CA VAL A 82 2.92 -6.80 10.55
C VAL A 82 1.94 -5.64 10.55
N LEU A 83 2.40 -4.46 10.12
CA LEU A 83 1.55 -3.29 9.92
C LEU A 83 0.86 -3.37 8.54
N VAL A 84 -0.47 -3.28 8.52
CA VAL A 84 -1.25 -3.19 7.28
C VAL A 84 -2.07 -1.91 7.30
N LYS A 85 -1.85 -1.08 6.29
CA LYS A 85 -2.52 0.21 6.08
C LYS A 85 -3.56 0.00 4.99
N VAL A 86 -4.83 0.14 5.34
CA VAL A 86 -5.97 -0.07 4.45
C VAL A 86 -6.64 1.28 4.21
N LEU A 87 -6.39 1.86 3.04
CA LEU A 87 -6.83 3.20 2.67
C LEU A 87 -7.94 3.12 1.61
N ALA A 88 -8.88 4.07 1.61
CA ALA A 88 -10.04 4.02 0.72
C ALA A 88 -9.81 4.78 -0.58
N THR A 89 -9.08 5.89 -0.54
CA THR A 89 -8.74 6.73 -1.70
C THR A 89 -7.29 6.55 -2.16
N ASP A 90 -6.44 6.07 -1.26
CA ASP A 90 -5.01 5.88 -1.50
C ASP A 90 -4.63 4.41 -1.61
N LYS A 91 -3.38 4.18 -2.01
CA LYS A 91 -2.78 2.85 -2.05
C LYS A 91 -2.69 2.23 -0.65
N SER A 92 -3.04 0.95 -0.56
CA SER A 92 -2.94 0.17 0.68
C SER A 92 -1.62 -0.60 0.73
N TYR A 93 -1.10 -0.84 1.94
CA TYR A 93 0.22 -1.45 2.12
C TYR A 93 0.23 -2.49 3.22
N ALA A 94 0.96 -3.57 3.06
CA ALA A 94 1.31 -4.51 4.12
C ALA A 94 2.83 -4.53 4.28
N ASN A 95 3.31 -4.15 5.47
CA ASN A 95 4.73 -4.00 5.80
C ASN A 95 5.54 -3.19 4.76
N GLY A 96 4.94 -2.12 4.23
CA GLY A 96 5.55 -1.27 3.21
C GLY A 96 5.40 -1.76 1.77
N GLN A 97 4.89 -2.97 1.55
CA GLN A 97 4.61 -3.50 0.22
C GLN A 97 3.19 -3.17 -0.24
N LEU A 98 3.06 -2.72 -1.49
CA LEU A 98 1.75 -2.41 -2.08
C LEU A 98 0.89 -3.67 -2.18
N ILE A 99 -0.33 -3.60 -1.66
CA ILE A 99 -1.32 -4.67 -1.80
C ILE A 99 -2.37 -4.29 -2.82
N ASP A 100 -2.95 -5.28 -3.49
CA ASP A 100 -4.01 -5.05 -4.46
C ASP A 100 -5.32 -4.57 -3.79
N GLU A 101 -6.17 -3.91 -4.58
CA GLU A 101 -7.43 -3.33 -4.11
C GLU A 101 -8.41 -4.39 -3.59
N SER A 102 -8.39 -5.60 -4.17
CA SER A 102 -9.28 -6.68 -3.71
C SER A 102 -8.90 -7.16 -2.31
N SER A 103 -7.60 -7.23 -2.01
CA SER A 103 -7.11 -7.53 -0.66
C SER A 103 -7.56 -6.45 0.34
N ALA A 104 -7.44 -5.17 -0.01
CA ALA A 104 -7.90 -4.06 0.83
C ALA A 104 -9.43 -4.08 1.05
N ALA A 105 -10.21 -4.32 -0.01
CA ALA A 105 -11.67 -4.44 0.06
C ALA A 105 -12.10 -5.63 0.92
N ASN A 106 -11.46 -6.79 0.76
CA ASN A 106 -11.73 -7.97 1.57
C ASN A 106 -11.48 -7.73 3.06
N LEU A 107 -10.43 -6.96 3.42
CA LEU A 107 -10.19 -6.56 4.80
C LEU A 107 -11.32 -5.66 5.34
N ARG A 108 -11.73 -4.64 4.58
CA ARG A 108 -12.85 -3.76 4.99
C ARG A 108 -14.14 -4.54 5.22
N ASN A 109 -14.49 -5.41 4.27
CA ASN A 109 -15.69 -6.26 4.34
C ASN A 109 -15.62 -7.19 5.55
N ARG A 110 -14.48 -7.84 5.77
CA ARG A 110 -14.30 -8.79 6.89
C ARG A 110 -14.49 -8.15 8.26
N PHE A 111 -14.11 -6.89 8.44
CA PHE A 111 -14.19 -6.20 9.73
C PHE A 111 -15.31 -5.14 9.80
N GLY A 112 -16.16 -5.06 8.78
CA GLY A 112 -17.26 -4.09 8.70
C GLY A 112 -16.77 -2.65 8.87
N VAL A 113 -15.74 -2.26 8.11
CA VAL A 113 -15.16 -0.90 8.17
C VAL A 113 -15.43 -0.14 6.89
N ASP A 114 -16.36 0.80 6.97
CA ASP A 114 -16.70 1.68 5.84
C ASP A 114 -15.51 2.51 5.39
N ARG A 115 -15.58 3.01 4.15
CA ARG A 115 -14.52 3.81 3.51
C ARG A 115 -14.21 5.09 4.29
N GLU A 116 -15.23 5.70 4.90
CA GLU A 116 -15.12 6.97 5.66
C GLU A 116 -14.59 6.80 7.08
N ASN A 117 -14.44 5.57 7.56
CA ASN A 117 -14.13 5.30 8.96
C ASN A 117 -12.66 5.01 9.20
N PHE A 118 -12.13 5.59 10.28
CA PHE A 118 -10.84 5.20 10.86
C PHE A 118 -11.04 4.04 11.83
N ARG A 119 -10.14 3.05 11.80
CA ARG A 119 -10.14 1.95 12.77
C ARG A 119 -8.76 1.33 12.95
N VAL A 120 -8.44 0.97 14.19
CA VAL A 120 -7.25 0.19 14.57
C VAL A 120 -7.70 -1.19 15.02
N ILE A 121 -7.15 -2.25 14.43
CA ILE A 121 -7.44 -3.63 14.83
C ILE A 121 -6.15 -4.40 15.03
N LEU A 122 -5.96 -4.96 16.23
CA LEU A 122 -4.88 -5.91 16.51
C LEU A 122 -5.42 -7.33 16.40
N ILE A 123 -4.73 -8.16 15.62
CA ILE A 123 -5.01 -9.58 15.42
C ILE A 123 -3.81 -10.37 15.94
N GLY A 124 -4.08 -11.37 16.78
CA GLY A 124 -3.06 -12.28 17.30
C GLY A 124 -2.58 -13.30 16.25
N LYS A 125 -1.52 -14.03 16.57
CA LYS A 125 -1.04 -15.16 15.74
C LYS A 125 -2.09 -16.27 15.62
N ASP A 126 -2.97 -16.41 16.60
CA ASP A 126 -4.13 -17.32 16.54
C ASP A 126 -5.19 -16.88 15.52
N GLY A 127 -5.08 -15.66 14.98
CA GLY A 127 -6.03 -15.06 14.06
C GLY A 127 -7.25 -14.44 14.74
N GLY A 128 -7.27 -14.40 16.08
CA GLY A 128 -8.32 -13.74 16.86
C GLY A 128 -8.09 -12.24 16.96
N VAL A 129 -9.16 -11.46 16.94
CA VAL A 129 -9.11 -10.02 17.24
C VAL A 129 -8.83 -9.83 18.73
N LYS A 130 -7.82 -9.01 19.04
CA LYS A 130 -7.37 -8.71 20.40
C LYS A 130 -7.73 -7.30 20.82
N ARG A 131 -7.68 -6.36 19.88
CA ARG A 131 -8.07 -4.95 20.08
C ARG A 131 -8.84 -4.46 18.88
N GLN A 132 -9.83 -3.61 19.11
CA GLN A 132 -10.50 -2.84 18.09
C GLN A 132 -10.85 -1.46 18.63
N GLU A 133 -10.35 -0.40 17.99
CA GLU A 133 -10.52 0.99 18.43
C GLU A 133 -10.87 1.90 17.26
N THR A 134 -11.68 2.93 17.49
CA THR A 134 -12.06 3.95 16.50
C THR A 134 -11.22 5.23 16.63
N ILE A 135 -10.22 5.23 17.50
CA ILE A 135 -9.33 6.35 17.77
C ILE A 135 -7.86 5.90 17.75
N PRO A 136 -6.89 6.82 17.54
CA PRO A 136 -5.48 6.48 17.58
C PRO A 136 -5.07 5.86 18.93
N VAL A 137 -4.26 4.82 18.87
CA VAL A 137 -3.82 4.04 20.03
C VAL A 137 -2.31 4.24 20.21
N LYS A 138 -1.89 4.51 21.45
CA LYS A 138 -0.47 4.58 21.81
C LYS A 138 0.23 3.27 21.47
N ALA A 139 1.44 3.36 20.94
CA ALA A 139 2.24 2.18 20.63
C ALA A 139 2.49 1.29 21.87
N THR A 140 2.75 1.90 23.03
CA THR A 140 2.94 1.17 24.30
C THR A 140 1.71 0.33 24.66
N ALA A 141 0.50 0.86 24.52
CA ALA A 141 -0.73 0.13 24.80
C ALA A 141 -0.96 -1.06 23.84
N ILE A 142 -0.48 -0.96 22.59
CA ILE A 142 -0.49 -2.08 21.64
C ILE A 142 0.53 -3.14 22.08
N PHE A 143 1.75 -2.73 22.40
CA PHE A 143 2.83 -3.65 22.76
C PHE A 143 2.60 -4.34 24.10
N GLU A 144 2.16 -3.62 25.12
CA GLU A 144 1.79 -4.18 26.42
C GLU A 144 0.67 -5.21 26.27
N GLN A 145 -0.32 -4.94 25.43
CA GLN A 145 -1.37 -5.92 25.16
C GLN A 145 -0.83 -7.14 24.42
N ILE A 146 0.11 -6.96 23.48
CA ILE A 146 0.77 -8.07 22.81
C ILE A 146 1.55 -8.91 23.82
N ASP A 147 2.32 -8.26 24.67
CA ASP A 147 3.18 -8.90 25.67
C ASP A 147 2.34 -9.64 26.71
N ALA A 148 1.15 -9.17 27.07
CA ALA A 148 0.21 -9.87 27.93
C ALA A 148 -0.43 -11.13 27.30
N MET A 149 -0.24 -11.41 26.00
CA MET A 149 -0.84 -12.60 25.37
C MET A 149 -0.12 -13.89 25.77
N PRO A 150 -0.82 -15.01 26.06
CA PRO A 150 -0.19 -16.26 26.50
C PRO A 150 0.91 -16.78 25.56
N MET A 151 0.65 -16.80 24.25
CA MET A 151 1.66 -17.20 23.27
C MET A 151 2.88 -16.29 23.27
N ARG A 152 2.69 -14.98 23.50
CA ARG A 152 3.80 -14.03 23.59
C ARG A 152 4.64 -14.27 24.86
N GLN A 153 3.99 -14.58 25.98
CA GLN A 153 4.68 -14.94 27.21
C GLN A 153 5.53 -16.20 27.03
N GLN A 154 5.02 -17.22 26.34
CA GLN A 154 5.79 -18.43 25.98
C GLN A 154 7.01 -18.09 25.11
N GLU A 155 6.83 -17.31 24.03
CA GLU A 155 7.93 -16.86 23.17
C GLU A 155 9.03 -16.11 23.94
N MET A 156 8.68 -15.37 24.99
CA MET A 156 9.65 -14.63 25.82
C MET A 156 10.38 -15.54 26.81
N GLN A 157 9.78 -16.66 27.22
CA GLN A 157 10.40 -17.65 28.09
C GLN A 157 11.36 -18.59 27.34
N GLU A 158 11.09 -18.82 26.05
CA GLU A 158 11.88 -19.70 25.19
C GLU A 158 13.11 -19.02 24.54
N ARG A 159 13.29 -17.71 24.77
CA ARG A 159 14.44 -16.92 24.30
C ARG A 159 15.51 -16.80 25.36
#